data_AF-A0A9D4LZV2-F1
#
_entry.id   AF-A0A9D4LZV2-F1
#
_cell.length_a   1.000
_cell.length_b   1.000
_cell.length_c   1.000
_cell.angle_alpha   90.00
_cell.angle_beta   90.00
_cell.angle_gamma   90.00
#
_symmetry.space_group_name_H-M   'P 1'
#
loop_
_entity.id
_entity.type
_entity.pdbx_description
1 polymer ?
#
loop_
_entity_poly.entity_id
_entity_poly.type
_entity_poly.pdbx_seq_one_letter_code
_entity_poly.pdbx_strand_id
1 'polypeptide(L)' 'MQGPVDIKLKCMTTQVYRVAKERFGTMKSRRPKPQQTPNRRQSRMEQIRGELKSLKKAYMKASQKETLGLQEL' A
#
# COMPACT_ATOMS: atom_id res chain seq x y z
N MET A 1 -15.94 -34.12 -17.85
CA MET A 1 -16.39 -33.43 -19.08
C MET A 1 -17.58 -32.56 -18.71
N GLN A 2 -17.62 -31.28 -19.12
CA GLN A 2 -18.79 -30.41 -18.90
C GLN A 2 -19.97 -30.94 -19.70
N GLY A 3 -21.12 -31.13 -19.06
CA GLY A 3 -22.32 -31.67 -19.69
C GLY A 3 -23.02 -30.65 -20.58
N PRO A 4 -24.03 -31.06 -21.37
CA PRO A 4 -24.80 -30.17 -22.24
C PRO A 4 -25.43 -28.98 -21.49
N VAL A 5 -25.85 -29.21 -20.25
CA VAL A 5 -26.43 -28.19 -19.36
C VAL A 5 -25.39 -27.15 -18.95
N ASP A 6 -24.17 -27.58 -18.61
CA ASP A 6 -23.08 -26.67 -18.22
C ASP A 6 -22.67 -25.76 -19.38
N ILE A 7 -22.66 -26.30 -20.61
CA ILE A 7 -22.36 -25.54 -21.82
C ILE A 7 -23.43 -24.46 -22.05
N LYS A 8 -24.71 -24.82 -21.91
CA LYS A 8 -25.82 -23.88 -22.08
C LYS A 8 -25.80 -22.78 -21.02
N LEU A 9 -25.57 -23.16 -19.77
CA LEU A 9 -25.45 -22.23 -18.65
C LEU A 9 -24.29 -21.26 -18.89
N LYS A 10 -23.09 -21.76 -19.21
CA LYS A 10 -21.92 -20.94 -19.52
C LYS A 10 -22.16 -19.96 -20.67
N CYS A 11 -22.85 -20.42 -21.72
CA CYS A 11 -23.20 -19.57 -22.87
C CYS A 11 -24.12 -18.42 -22.45
N MET A 12 -25.21 -18.71 -21.73
CA MET A 12 -26.12 -17.69 -21.19
C MET A 12 -25.39 -16.68 -20.29
N THR A 13 -24.60 -17.17 -19.32
CA THR A 13 -23.88 -16.29 -18.39
C THR A 13 -22.91 -15.37 -19.13
N THR A 14 -22.25 -15.88 -20.18
CA THR A 14 -21.35 -15.09 -21.02
C THR A 14 -22.10 -13.99 -21.78
N GLN A 15 -23.28 -14.30 -22.34
CA GLN A 15 -24.10 -13.32 -23.05
C GLN A 15 -24.61 -12.22 -22.11
N VAL A 16 -25.16 -12.60 -20.95
CA VAL A 16 -25.62 -11.65 -19.92
C VAL A 16 -24.49 -10.75 -19.47
N TYR A 17 -23.31 -11.32 -19.20
CA TYR A 17 -22.14 -10.53 -18.81
C TYR A 17 -21.69 -9.55 -19.90
N ARG A 18 -21.69 -9.94 -21.19
CA ARG A 18 -21.34 -9.05 -22.30
C ARG A 18 -22.29 -7.86 -22.39
N VAL A 19 -23.60 -8.11 -22.36
CA VAL A 19 -24.62 -7.05 -22.39
C VAL A 19 -24.47 -6.10 -21.20
N ALA A 20 -24.30 -6.65 -20.00
CA ALA A 20 -24.12 -5.85 -18.80
C ALA A 20 -22.83 -5.03 -18.85
N LYS A 21 -21.73 -5.63 -19.32
CA LYS A 21 -20.43 -4.96 -19.49
C LYS A 21 -20.50 -3.81 -20.48
N GLU A 22 -21.22 -3.97 -21.60
CA GLU A 22 -21.38 -2.91 -22.60
C GLU A 22 -22.24 -1.76 -22.07
N ARG A 23 -23.34 -2.07 -21.38
CA ARG A 23 -24.30 -1.06 -20.90
C ARG A 23 -23.84 -0.32 -19.65
N PHE A 24 -23.22 -1.03 -18.72
CA PHE A 24 -22.89 -0.50 -17.38
C PHE A 24 -21.39 -0.37 -17.14
N GLY A 25 -20.57 -0.80 -18.09
CA GLY A 25 -19.13 -0.94 -17.89
C GLY A 25 -18.80 -2.05 -16.89
N THR A 26 -17.51 -2.23 -16.64
CA THR A 26 -17.04 -2.99 -15.48
C THR A 26 -16.65 -2.02 -14.39
N MET A 27 -16.83 -2.39 -13.11
CA MET A 27 -16.14 -1.70 -12.03
C MET A 27 -14.66 -1.59 -12.40
N LYS A 28 -14.14 -0.36 -12.37
CA LYS A 28 -12.71 -0.13 -12.56
C LYS A 28 -12.02 -0.93 -11.46
N SER A 29 -11.40 -2.05 -11.81
CA SER A 29 -10.48 -2.73 -10.91
C SER A 29 -9.52 -1.66 -10.43
N ARG A 30 -9.44 -1.44 -9.11
CA ARG A 30 -8.42 -0.59 -8.50
C ARG A 30 -7.09 -1.26 -8.81
N ARG A 31 -6.55 -1.01 -10.01
CA ARG A 31 -5.20 -1.40 -10.35
C ARG A 31 -4.34 -0.80 -9.24
N PRO A 32 -3.57 -1.62 -8.50
CA PRO A 32 -2.67 -1.06 -7.52
C PRO A 32 -1.81 -0.04 -8.26
N LYS A 33 -1.75 1.19 -7.72
CA LYS A 33 -0.84 2.19 -8.26
C LYS A 33 0.54 1.56 -8.29
N PRO A 34 1.33 1.72 -9.36
CA PRO A 34 2.69 1.21 -9.37
C PRO A 34 3.40 1.72 -8.13
N GLN A 35 3.93 0.81 -7.30
CA GLN A 35 4.75 1.20 -6.16
C GLN A 35 5.97 1.91 -6.74
N GLN A 36 6.03 3.21 -6.52
CA GLN A 36 7.23 3.98 -6.86
C GLN A 36 8.32 3.54 -5.88
N THR A 37 9.36 2.90 -6.39
CA THR A 37 10.56 2.62 -5.61
C THR A 37 11.21 3.96 -5.26
N PRO A 38 11.50 4.24 -3.97
CA PRO A 38 12.10 5.50 -3.60
C PRO A 38 13.48 5.64 -4.24
N ASN A 39 13.77 6.81 -4.78
CA ASN A 39 15.12 7.11 -5.28
C ASN A 39 16.11 7.13 -4.09
N ARG A 40 17.41 6.90 -4.34
CA ARG A 40 18.48 6.90 -3.33
C ARG A 40 18.43 8.11 -2.40
N ARG A 41 18.12 9.30 -2.94
CA ARG A 41 17.93 10.52 -2.15
C ARG A 41 16.72 10.43 -1.21
N GLN A 42 15.59 9.91 -1.66
CA GLN A 42 14.39 9.75 -0.84
C GLN A 42 14.63 8.76 0.30
N SER A 43 15.25 7.61 0.01
CA SER A 43 15.61 6.62 1.03
C SER A 43 16.55 7.21 2.09
N ARG A 44 17.59 7.96 1.68
CA ARG A 44 18.48 8.67 2.62
C ARG A 44 17.74 9.68 3.49
N MET A 45 16.81 10.45 2.92
CA MET A 45 16.01 11.40 3.69
C MET A 45 15.09 10.70 4.70
N GLU A 46 14.48 9.59 4.33
CA GLU A 46 13.65 8.78 5.24
C GLU A 46 14.47 8.20 6.39
N GLN A 47 15.66 7.69 6.08
CA GLN A 47 16.59 7.19 7.09
C GLN A 47 16.95 8.28 8.11
N ILE A 48 17.42 9.44 7.65
CA ILE A 48 17.79 10.57 8.52
C ILE A 48 16.59 11.01 9.38
N ARG A 49 15.39 11.08 8.80
CA ARG A 49 14.16 11.41 9.56
C ARG A 49 13.85 10.36 10.63
N GLY A 50 14.10 9.08 10.33
CA GLY A 50 13.97 7.97 11.27
C GLY A 50 14.92 8.14 12.45
N GLU A 51 16.20 8.37 12.17
CA GLU A 51 17.27 8.59 13.16
C GLU A 51 16.96 9.78 14.08
N LEU A 52 16.53 10.91 13.52
CA LEU A 52 16.12 12.08 14.29
C LEU A 52 14.91 11.80 15.18
N LYS A 53 13.94 11.02 14.69
CA LYS A 53 12.74 10.65 15.46
C LYS A 53 13.10 9.71 16.61
N SER A 54 14.01 8.75 16.40
CA SER A 54 14.50 7.91 17.49
C SER A 54 15.28 8.71 18.51
N LEU A 55 16.15 9.62 18.08
CA LEU A 55 16.93 10.46 18.97
C LEU A 55 16.03 11.36 19.82
N LYS A 56 15.04 12.03 19.21
CA LYS A 56 14.04 12.82 19.94
C LYS A 56 13.27 11.98 20.95
N LYS A 57 12.87 10.77 20.59
CA LYS A 57 12.18 9.86 21.53
C LYS A 57 13.08 9.45 22.69
N ALA A 58 14.36 9.18 22.44
CA ALA A 58 15.32 8.86 23.48
C ALA A 58 15.50 10.05 24.42
N TYR A 59 15.70 11.26 23.88
CA TYR A 59 15.81 12.49 24.67
C TYR A 59 14.57 12.76 25.54
N MET A 60 13.37 12.59 25.00
CA MET A 60 12.12 12.80 25.75
C MET A 60 11.86 11.73 26.82
N LYS A 61 12.46 10.55 26.68
CA LYS A 61 12.35 9.44 27.65
C LYS A 61 13.49 9.45 28.67
N ALA A 62 14.60 10.11 28.36
CA ALA A 62 15.74 10.25 29.23
C ALA A 62 15.29 10.92 30.54
N SER A 63 15.69 10.35 31.67
CA SER A 63 15.38 10.90 32.99
C SER A 63 16.11 12.23 33.20
N GLN A 64 15.66 13.09 34.12
CA GLN A 64 16.27 14.40 34.42
C GLN A 64 17.79 14.34 34.71
N LYS A 65 18.31 13.17 35.12
CA LYS A 65 19.75 12.92 35.33
C LYS A 65 20.53 12.73 34.02
N GLU A 66 19.92 12.18 32.98
CA GLU A 66 20.54 11.92 31.67
C GLU A 66 20.47 13.16 30.76
N THR A 67 19.48 14.03 30.97
CA THR A 67 19.35 15.29 30.23
C THR A 67 20.47 16.29 30.53
N LEU A 68 21.07 16.26 31.74
CA LEU A 68 22.20 17.12 32.10
C LEU A 68 23.48 16.74 31.32
N GLY A 69 23.79 15.45 31.23
CA GLY A 69 24.97 14.97 30.48
C GLY A 69 24.88 15.18 28.96
N LEU A 70 23.68 15.34 28.41
CA LEU A 70 23.46 15.69 27.00
C LEU A 70 23.46 17.21 26.74
N GLN A 71 23.41 18.03 27.79
CA GLN A 71 23.47 19.50 27.68
C GLN A 71 24.91 20.02 27.61
N GLU A 72 25.89 19.22 28.05
CA GLU A 72 27.31 19.57 28.15
C GLU A 72 28.16 19.06 26.96
N LEU A 73 27.53 18.46 25.95
CA LEU A 73 28.13 18.07 24.66
C LEU A 73 27.78 19.10 23.58
#